data_AF-A0A1Y3UFJ8-F1
#
_entry.id   AF-A0A1Y3UFJ8-F1
#
_cell.length_a   1.000
_cell.length_b   1.000
_cell.length_c   1.000
_cell.angle_alpha   90.00
_cell.angle_beta   90.00
_cell.angle_gamma   90.00
#
_symmetry.space_group_name_H-M   'P 1'
#
loop_
_entity.id
_entity.type
_entity.pdbx_description
1 polymer ?
#
loop_
_entity_poly.entity_id
_entity_poly.type
_entity_poly.pdbx_seq_one_letter_code
_entity_poly.pdbx_strand_id
1 'polypeptide(L)'
;MIPKKYLLLLAGLVWGAAGFNILRLGLLAYVGLVKPLYLLLSAAVFVIFQKMVFGKLVQKHTARILAYETPKVWFWHFFDRKSFLIMAFMMTMGISLRKFSLVPMDFIAFFYTGLGASLLLAGILFLRQFFLTLTDNTKEVIHMDFQKLISSSFRYAIAGLACGVFYREFTKFNAFTGKTTLAFTHLHFLVMGTLLFLILAAIALHTDLAEQARFQQFRKVYAVALPFMAVMFFVRGILQVLQTPLSTGANAAISGIAGISHILMTAALVLLFLALRRCTPKKA
;
A
#
# COMPACT_ATOMS: atom_id res chain seq x y z
N MET A 1 16.61 7.60 4.76
CA MET A 1 15.27 8.19 4.49
C MET A 1 14.20 7.15 4.80
N ILE A 2 13.11 7.54 5.45
CA ILE A 2 12.01 6.63 5.85
C ILE A 2 10.70 7.05 5.17
N PRO A 3 9.75 6.13 4.96
CA PRO A 3 8.43 6.50 4.46
C PRO A 3 7.74 7.49 5.39
N LYS A 4 7.06 8.52 4.83
CA LYS A 4 6.49 9.64 5.60
C LYS A 4 5.59 9.21 6.76
N LYS A 5 4.88 8.08 6.62
CA LYS A 5 4.07 7.47 7.69
C LYS A 5 4.85 7.18 8.97
N TYR A 6 6.11 6.72 8.88
CA TYR A 6 6.91 6.39 10.06
C TYR A 6 7.40 7.62 10.83
N LEU A 7 7.30 8.83 10.26
CA LEU A 7 7.56 10.07 11.00
C LEU A 7 6.52 10.29 12.11
N LEU A 8 5.26 9.90 11.89
CA LEU A 8 4.20 9.96 12.90
C LEU A 8 4.49 8.99 14.05
N LEU A 9 4.97 7.78 13.71
CA LEU A 9 5.40 6.80 14.71
C LEU A 9 6.55 7.34 15.57
N LEU A 10 7.56 7.92 14.94
CA LEU A 10 8.73 8.49 15.64
C LEU A 10 8.31 9.66 16.55
N ALA A 11 7.44 10.55 16.08
CA ALA A 11 6.86 11.61 16.90
C ALA A 11 6.09 11.05 18.12
N GLY A 12 5.27 10.02 17.91
CA GLY A 12 4.53 9.35 18.96
C GLY A 12 5.42 8.72 20.03
N LEU A 13 6.49 8.03 19.62
CA LEU A 13 7.45 7.42 20.53
C LEU A 13 8.23 8.45 21.35
N VAL A 14 8.72 9.52 20.71
CA VAL A 14 9.48 10.58 21.40
C VAL A 14 8.63 11.29 22.46
N TRP A 15 7.42 11.73 22.11
CA TRP A 15 6.53 12.40 23.06
C TRP A 15 5.97 11.44 24.12
N GLY A 16 5.66 10.20 23.75
CA GLY A 16 5.21 9.18 24.69
C GLY A 16 6.26 8.88 25.75
N ALA A 17 7.52 8.68 25.35
CA ALA A 17 8.62 8.43 26.29
C ALA A 17 8.91 9.63 27.20
N ALA A 18 8.94 10.85 26.63
CA ALA A 18 9.12 12.07 27.41
C ALA A 18 7.96 12.30 28.40
N GLY A 19 6.71 12.11 27.94
CA GLY A 19 5.51 12.25 28.74
C GLY A 19 5.46 11.24 29.89
N PHE A 20 5.78 9.97 29.63
CA PHE A 20 5.84 8.94 30.65
C PHE A 20 6.87 9.26 31.74
N ASN A 21 8.07 9.70 31.36
CA ASN A 21 9.12 10.02 32.32
C ASN A 21 8.75 11.22 33.21
N ILE A 22 8.22 12.29 32.61
CA ILE A 22 7.79 13.49 33.36
C ILE A 22 6.60 13.18 34.25
N LEU A 23 5.61 12.44 33.75
CA LEU A 23 4.44 12.03 34.53
C LEU A 23 4.85 11.17 35.72
N ARG A 24 5.78 10.22 35.53
CA ARG A 24 6.32 9.40 36.63
C ARG A 24 6.91 10.27 37.73
N LEU A 25 7.70 11.29 37.38
CA LEU A 25 8.30 12.21 38.35
C LEU A 25 7.24 13.05 39.08
N GLY A 26 6.22 13.52 38.37
CA GLY A 26 5.09 14.22 38.98
C GLY A 26 4.32 13.35 39.98
N LEU A 27 4.02 12.11 39.60
CA LEU A 27 3.32 11.15 40.45
C LEU A 27 4.14 10.75 41.69
N LEU A 28 5.45 10.57 41.55
CA LEU A 28 6.33 10.29 42.69
C LEU A 28 6.36 11.45 43.69
N ALA A 29 6.33 12.70 43.21
CA ALA A 29 6.25 13.88 44.06
C ALA A 29 4.86 14.09 44.69
N TYR A 30 3.82 13.41 44.20
CA TYR A 30 2.46 13.45 44.74
C TYR A 30 2.26 12.55 45.97
N VAL A 31 3.16 11.58 46.21
CA VAL A 31 3.04 10.62 47.32
C VAL A 31 3.09 11.38 48.65
N GLY A 32 1.96 11.48 49.34
CA GLY A 32 1.80 12.20 50.61
C GLY A 32 1.21 13.61 50.52
N LEU A 33 0.94 14.15 49.32
CA LEU A 33 0.48 15.53 49.07
C LEU A 33 -0.90 15.60 48.36
N VAL A 34 -1.72 14.56 48.50
CA VAL A 34 -2.99 14.43 47.77
C VAL A 34 -4.08 15.33 48.36
N LYS A 35 -4.04 16.64 48.05
CA LYS A 35 -5.14 17.58 48.35
C LYS A 35 -5.97 17.83 47.08
N PRO A 36 -7.30 18.03 47.21
CA PRO A 36 -8.18 18.33 46.06
C PRO A 36 -7.71 19.53 45.23
N LEU A 37 -7.11 20.54 45.87
CA LEU A 37 -6.57 21.72 45.20
C LEU A 37 -5.45 21.39 44.20
N TYR A 38 -4.50 20.51 44.56
CA TYR A 38 -3.39 20.16 43.65
C TYR A 38 -3.90 19.35 42.46
N LEU A 39 -4.88 18.46 42.66
CA LEU A 39 -5.52 17.72 41.57
C LEU A 39 -6.21 18.66 40.58
N LEU A 40 -6.93 19.67 41.06
CA LEU A 40 -7.51 20.72 40.22
C LEU A 40 -6.44 21.49 39.45
N LEU A 41 -5.33 21.82 40.11
CA LEU A 41 -4.21 22.55 39.51
C LEU A 41 -3.51 21.72 38.43
N SER A 42 -3.31 20.41 38.65
CA SER A 42 -2.84 19.46 37.64
C SER A 42 -3.79 19.38 36.44
N ALA A 43 -5.10 19.32 36.68
CA ALA A 43 -6.10 19.30 35.62
C ALA A 43 -6.07 20.62 34.81
N ALA A 44 -5.92 21.77 35.47
CA ALA A 44 -5.79 23.07 34.82
C ALA A 44 -4.54 23.12 33.93
N VAL A 45 -3.37 22.71 34.45
CA VAL A 45 -2.12 22.63 33.69
C VAL A 45 -2.29 21.70 32.48
N PHE A 46 -2.88 20.52 32.68
CA PHE A 46 -3.16 19.58 31.59
C PHE A 46 -4.02 20.23 30.49
N VAL A 47 -5.14 20.86 30.83
CA VAL A 47 -6.05 21.46 29.85
C VAL A 47 -5.36 22.59 29.07
N ILE A 48 -4.61 23.45 29.76
CA ILE A 48 -3.89 24.56 29.15
C ILE A 48 -2.87 24.03 28.14
N PHE A 49 -1.98 23.14 28.56
CA PHE A 49 -0.93 22.59 27.69
C PHE A 49 -1.52 21.73 26.58
N GLN A 50 -2.56 20.96 26.86
CA GLN A 50 -3.19 20.09 25.86
C GLN A 50 -3.89 20.90 24.77
N LYS A 51 -4.69 21.91 25.12
CA LYS A 51 -5.42 22.70 24.13
C LYS A 51 -4.53 23.72 23.41
N MET A 52 -3.63 24.39 24.13
CA MET A 52 -2.87 25.51 23.57
C MET A 52 -1.60 25.08 22.85
N VAL A 53 -0.90 24.07 23.39
CA VAL A 53 0.45 23.70 22.92
C VAL A 53 0.41 22.38 22.16
N PHE A 54 0.16 21.28 22.86
CA PHE A 54 0.36 19.93 22.32
C PHE A 54 -0.70 19.53 21.29
N GLY A 55 -1.97 19.87 21.50
CA GLY A 55 -3.03 19.61 20.53
C GLY A 55 -2.77 20.30 19.19
N LYS A 56 -2.42 21.59 19.21
CA LYS A 56 -2.04 22.35 18.01
C LYS A 56 -0.77 21.79 17.36
N LEU A 57 0.21 21.38 18.17
CA LEU A 57 1.44 20.78 17.70
C LEU A 57 1.17 19.46 16.96
N VAL A 58 0.35 18.57 17.53
CA VAL A 58 -0.06 17.31 16.89
C VAL A 58 -0.76 17.57 15.56
N GLN A 59 -1.74 18.47 15.53
CA GLN A 59 -2.48 18.80 14.30
C GLN A 59 -1.56 19.36 13.21
N LYS A 60 -0.75 20.36 13.55
CA LYS A 60 0.17 21.01 12.60
C LYS A 60 1.18 20.03 12.01
N HIS A 61 1.78 19.19 12.86
CA HIS A 61 2.82 18.26 12.43
C HIS A 61 2.25 17.09 11.64
N THR A 62 1.11 16.57 12.05
CA THR A 62 0.35 15.59 11.28
C THR A 62 0.02 16.10 9.89
N ALA A 63 -0.61 17.29 9.79
CA ALA A 63 -0.99 17.87 8.50
C ALA A 63 0.21 18.05 7.58
N ARG A 64 1.32 18.57 8.12
CA ARG A 64 2.59 18.74 7.38
C ARG A 64 3.18 17.40 6.91
N ILE A 65 3.20 16.38 7.77
CA ILE A 65 3.77 15.06 7.43
C ILE A 65 2.96 14.39 6.31
N LEU A 66 1.63 14.49 6.36
CA LEU A 66 0.76 13.91 5.34
C LEU A 66 0.90 14.66 3.99
N ALA A 67 1.11 15.98 4.04
CA ALA A 67 1.29 16.84 2.88
C ALA A 67 2.63 16.69 2.14
N TYR A 68 3.58 15.87 2.62
CA TYR A 68 4.81 15.61 1.86
C TYR A 68 4.50 14.90 0.53
N GLU A 69 4.92 15.51 -0.58
CA GLU A 69 4.80 14.95 -1.93
C GLU A 69 5.75 13.75 -2.13
N THR A 70 6.90 13.76 -1.46
CA THR A 70 7.89 12.70 -1.60
C THR A 70 7.53 11.47 -0.74
N PRO A 71 7.62 10.25 -1.31
CA PRO A 71 7.25 9.02 -0.59
C PRO A 71 8.22 8.70 0.56
N LYS A 72 9.47 9.19 0.48
CA LYS A 72 10.51 9.00 1.49
C LYS A 72 11.05 10.37 1.92
N VAL A 73 11.13 10.58 3.23
CA VAL A 73 11.62 11.81 3.84
C VAL A 73 12.70 11.45 4.87
N TRP A 74 13.62 12.36 5.17
CA TRP A 74 14.61 12.15 6.23
C TRP A 74 13.94 12.12 7.61
N PHE A 75 14.38 11.19 8.49
CA PHE A 75 13.69 10.88 9.74
C PHE A 75 13.57 12.08 10.70
N TRP A 76 14.52 13.02 10.68
CA TRP A 76 14.50 14.23 11.52
C TRP A 76 13.46 15.27 11.10
N HIS A 77 12.83 15.14 9.93
CA HIS A 77 11.76 16.05 9.50
C HIS A 77 10.43 15.80 10.21
N PHE A 78 10.36 14.87 11.17
CA PHE A 78 9.16 14.64 11.97
C PHE A 78 8.76 15.87 12.81
N PHE A 79 9.72 16.74 13.19
CA PHE A 79 9.46 18.06 13.78
C PHE A 79 9.84 19.22 12.86
N ASP A 80 9.22 20.38 13.08
CA ASP A 80 9.70 21.64 12.52
C ASP A 80 10.86 22.19 13.38
N ARG A 81 11.70 23.04 12.78
CA ARG A 81 12.82 23.67 13.50
C ARG A 81 12.34 24.42 14.75
N LYS A 82 11.14 25.01 14.69
CA LYS A 82 10.51 25.69 15.84
C LYS A 82 10.22 24.73 17.00
N SER A 83 9.70 23.54 16.74
CA SER A 83 9.43 22.54 17.78
C SER A 83 10.70 21.96 18.38
N PHE A 84 11.78 21.81 17.61
CA PHE A 84 13.08 21.44 18.17
C PHE A 84 13.61 22.50 19.15
N LEU A 85 13.47 23.79 18.82
CA LEU A 85 13.85 24.88 19.71
C LEU A 85 13.00 24.90 20.99
N ILE A 86 11.67 24.73 20.86
CA ILE A 86 10.77 24.63 22.01
C ILE A 86 11.15 23.44 22.90
N MET A 87 11.44 22.28 22.30
CA MET A 87 11.83 21.07 23.03
C MET A 87 13.14 21.27 23.80
N ALA A 88 14.16 21.87 23.16
CA ALA A 88 15.44 22.18 23.80
C ALA A 88 15.28 23.18 24.96
N PHE A 89 14.46 24.21 24.77
CA PHE A 89 14.14 25.18 25.82
C PHE A 89 13.41 24.52 27.01
N MET A 90 12.37 23.73 26.74
CA MET A 90 11.58 23.04 27.77
C MET A 90 12.43 22.05 28.58
N MET A 91 13.29 21.26 27.92
CA MET A 91 14.18 20.32 28.59
C MET A 91 15.20 21.04 29.46
N THR A 92 15.84 22.09 28.93
CA THR A 92 16.83 22.90 29.68
C THR A 92 16.18 23.55 30.90
N MET A 93 15.00 24.18 30.73
CA MET A 93 14.26 24.78 31.84
C MET A 93 13.92 23.74 32.91
N GLY A 94 13.35 22.58 32.52
CA GLY A 94 12.96 21.54 33.47
C GLY A 94 14.13 20.89 34.20
N ILE A 95 15.33 20.81 33.58
CA ILE A 95 16.55 20.34 34.25
C ILE A 95 17.09 21.40 35.22
N SER A 96 17.17 22.66 34.78
CA SER A 96 17.65 23.77 35.62
C SER A 96 16.79 23.97 36.86
N LEU A 97 15.45 23.98 36.71
CA LEU A 97 14.52 24.12 37.83
C LEU A 97 14.73 23.05 38.92
N ARG A 98 15.12 21.83 38.51
CA ARG A 98 15.40 20.72 39.43
C ARG A 98 16.81 20.79 40.03
N LYS A 99 17.83 21.11 39.23
CA LYS A 99 19.23 21.12 39.69
C LYS A 99 19.48 22.23 40.71
N PHE A 100 18.86 23.38 40.50
CA PHE A 100 19.02 24.55 41.37
C PHE A 100 17.92 24.64 42.45
N SER A 101 17.03 23.65 42.55
CA SER A 101 15.93 23.62 43.52
C SER A 101 15.10 24.91 43.56
N LEU A 102 14.90 25.53 42.39
CA LEU A 102 14.27 26.86 42.26
C LEU A 102 12.78 26.86 42.57
N VAL A 103 12.16 25.68 42.58
CA VAL A 103 10.72 25.51 42.78
C VAL A 103 10.45 24.50 43.90
N PRO A 104 9.45 24.76 44.76
CA PRO A 104 9.04 23.81 45.79
C PRO A 104 8.62 22.46 45.21
N MET A 105 8.74 21.41 46.03
CA MET A 105 8.37 20.04 45.64
C MET A 105 6.88 19.93 45.26
N ASP A 106 6.01 20.69 45.94
CA ASP A 106 4.58 20.82 45.63
C ASP A 106 4.33 21.28 44.19
N PHE A 107 5.12 22.25 43.71
CA PHE A 107 5.01 22.77 42.34
C PHE A 107 5.33 21.69 41.33
N ILE A 108 6.40 20.93 41.57
CA ILE A 108 6.81 19.81 40.72
C ILE A 108 5.69 18.77 40.66
N ALA A 109 5.07 18.43 41.79
CA ALA A 109 4.00 17.44 41.87
C ALA A 109 2.84 17.79 40.93
N PHE A 110 2.21 18.95 41.12
CA PHE A 110 1.02 19.27 40.31
C PHE A 110 1.37 19.62 38.86
N PHE A 111 2.47 20.34 38.62
CA PHE A 111 2.84 20.82 37.30
C PHE A 111 3.34 19.68 36.41
N TYR A 112 4.24 18.81 36.89
CA TYR A 112 4.79 17.71 36.07
C TYR A 112 3.74 16.63 35.82
N THR A 113 2.79 16.44 36.74
CA THR A 113 1.66 15.54 36.52
C THR A 113 0.76 16.05 35.38
N GLY A 114 0.35 17.32 35.42
CA GLY A 114 -0.49 17.91 34.37
C GLY A 114 0.23 18.00 33.01
N LEU A 115 1.48 18.46 33.02
CA LEU A 115 2.31 18.57 31.83
C LEU A 115 2.63 17.19 31.24
N GLY A 116 3.12 16.26 32.07
CA GLY A 116 3.46 14.89 31.66
C GLY A 116 2.28 14.13 31.07
N ALA A 117 1.09 14.26 31.67
CA ALA A 117 -0.14 13.69 31.13
C ALA A 117 -0.48 14.26 29.74
N SER A 118 -0.29 15.57 29.52
CA SER A 118 -0.52 16.21 28.22
C SER A 118 0.47 15.74 27.15
N LEU A 119 1.76 15.61 27.48
CA LEU A 119 2.76 15.05 26.56
C LEU A 119 2.45 13.59 26.20
N LEU A 120 2.07 12.79 27.20
CA LEU A 120 1.71 11.38 26.99
C LEU A 120 0.50 11.27 26.05
N LEU A 121 -0.52 12.10 26.26
CA LEU A 121 -1.67 12.16 25.37
C LEU A 121 -1.27 12.60 23.95
N ALA A 122 -0.35 13.56 23.80
CA ALA A 122 0.18 13.94 22.49
C ALA A 122 0.86 12.76 21.78
N GLY A 123 1.65 11.97 22.51
CA GLY A 123 2.24 10.72 22.01
C GLY A 123 1.18 9.74 21.51
N ILE A 124 0.13 9.51 22.29
CA ILE A 124 -1.01 8.63 21.92
C ILE A 124 -1.72 9.15 20.68
N LEU A 125 -1.96 10.46 20.56
CA LEU A 125 -2.62 11.05 19.39
C LEU A 125 -1.79 10.89 18.10
N PHE A 126 -0.47 11.04 18.17
CA PHE A 126 0.42 10.75 17.03
C PHE A 126 0.38 9.27 16.63
N LEU A 127 0.39 8.36 17.61
CA LEU A 127 0.25 6.91 17.34
C LEU A 127 -1.11 6.59 16.71
N ARG A 128 -2.21 7.16 17.22
CA ARG A 128 -3.54 7.02 16.61
C ARG A 128 -3.52 7.45 15.14
N GLN A 129 -2.92 8.59 14.83
CA GLN A 129 -2.83 9.06 13.45
C GLN A 129 -1.98 8.15 12.57
N PHE A 130 -0.89 7.60 13.11
CA PHE A 130 -0.07 6.61 12.41
C PHE A 130 -0.89 5.39 12.00
N PHE A 131 -1.68 4.81 12.92
CA PHE A 131 -2.53 3.66 12.61
C PHE A 131 -3.64 4.00 11.59
N LEU A 132 -4.29 5.16 11.71
CA LEU A 132 -5.28 5.62 10.73
C LEU A 132 -4.66 5.73 9.33
N THR A 133 -3.46 6.31 9.25
CA THR A 133 -2.72 6.46 7.98
C THR A 133 -2.30 5.09 7.41
N LEU A 134 -2.00 4.09 8.24
CA LEU A 134 -1.71 2.74 7.77
C LEU A 134 -2.95 2.09 7.15
N THR A 135 -4.10 2.15 7.82
CA THR A 135 -5.35 1.56 7.31
C THR A 135 -5.78 2.19 5.99
N ASP A 136 -5.67 3.51 5.86
CA ASP A 136 -6.06 4.23 4.65
C ASP A 136 -5.19 3.86 3.44
N ASN A 137 -3.86 3.83 3.63
CA ASN A 137 -2.93 3.38 2.58
C ASN A 137 -3.20 1.93 2.14
N THR A 138 -3.54 1.03 3.07
CA THR A 138 -3.87 -0.36 2.71
C THR A 138 -5.12 -0.42 1.83
N LYS A 139 -6.15 0.39 2.12
CA LYS A 139 -7.36 0.48 1.29
C LYS A 139 -7.05 1.01 -0.11
N GLU A 140 -6.24 2.06 -0.24
CA GLU A 140 -5.84 2.60 -1.55
C GLU A 140 -5.06 1.59 -2.39
N VAL A 141 -4.11 0.85 -1.79
CA VAL A 141 -3.31 -0.16 -2.50
C VAL A 141 -4.21 -1.29 -3.01
N ILE A 142 -5.11 -1.81 -2.16
CA ILE A 142 -6.08 -2.84 -2.56
C ILE A 142 -6.96 -2.35 -3.71
N HIS A 143 -7.47 -1.12 -3.62
CA HIS A 143 -8.28 -0.53 -4.67
C HIS A 143 -7.50 -0.38 -5.99
N MET A 144 -6.25 0.09 -5.93
CA MET A 144 -5.39 0.24 -7.11
C MET A 144 -5.10 -1.10 -7.79
N ASP A 145 -4.80 -2.15 -7.03
CA ASP A 145 -4.51 -3.48 -7.60
C ASP A 145 -5.76 -4.12 -8.22
N PHE A 146 -6.92 -3.96 -7.58
CA PHE A 146 -8.21 -4.37 -8.14
C PHE A 146 -8.48 -3.66 -9.47
N GLN A 147 -8.36 -2.33 -9.53
CA GLN A 147 -8.58 -1.56 -10.75
C GLN A 147 -7.64 -1.97 -11.90
N LYS A 148 -6.38 -2.32 -11.61
CA LYS A 148 -5.43 -2.83 -12.62
C LYS A 148 -5.86 -4.17 -13.21
N LEU A 149 -6.42 -5.07 -12.39
CA LEU A 149 -6.91 -6.37 -12.85
C LEU A 149 -8.18 -6.21 -13.69
N ILE A 150 -9.12 -5.35 -13.25
CA ILE A 150 -10.33 -5.00 -14.01
C ILE A 150 -9.96 -4.36 -15.35
N SER A 151 -9.08 -3.35 -15.36
CA SER A 151 -8.61 -2.71 -16.60
C SER A 151 -7.96 -3.71 -17.57
N SER A 152 -7.20 -4.69 -17.05
CA SER A 152 -6.63 -5.75 -17.87
C SER A 152 -7.70 -6.66 -18.48
N SER A 153 -8.70 -7.08 -17.69
CA SER A 153 -9.83 -7.86 -18.20
C SER A 153 -10.58 -7.13 -19.31
N PHE A 154 -10.81 -5.82 -19.16
CA PHE A 154 -11.50 -5.01 -20.15
C PHE A 154 -10.71 -4.86 -21.46
N ARG A 155 -9.38 -4.65 -21.38
CA ARG A 155 -8.52 -4.62 -22.57
C ARG A 155 -8.56 -5.95 -23.33
N TYR A 156 -8.52 -7.07 -22.62
CA TYR A 156 -8.63 -8.38 -23.25
C TYR A 156 -10.03 -8.67 -23.81
N ALA A 157 -11.09 -8.12 -23.20
CA ALA A 157 -12.44 -8.22 -23.73
C ALA A 157 -12.56 -7.52 -25.09
N ILE A 158 -12.05 -6.29 -25.19
CA ILE A 158 -12.00 -5.54 -26.46
C ILE A 158 -11.19 -6.32 -27.50
N ALA A 159 -9.99 -6.79 -27.14
CA ALA A 159 -9.14 -7.56 -28.03
C ALA A 159 -9.84 -8.86 -28.51
N GLY A 160 -10.50 -9.57 -27.61
CA GLY A 160 -11.27 -10.77 -27.93
C GLY A 160 -12.39 -10.47 -28.91
N LEU A 161 -13.22 -9.46 -28.64
CA LEU A 161 -14.30 -9.05 -29.54
C LEU A 161 -13.77 -8.64 -30.92
N ALA A 162 -12.70 -7.83 -30.97
CA ALA A 162 -12.06 -7.43 -32.22
C ALA A 162 -11.54 -8.64 -33.01
N CYS A 163 -10.90 -9.62 -32.35
CA CYS A 163 -10.45 -10.86 -32.98
C CYS A 163 -11.62 -11.71 -33.50
N GLY A 164 -12.75 -11.73 -32.78
CA GLY A 164 -13.95 -12.45 -33.20
C GLY A 164 -14.58 -11.85 -34.45
N VAL A 165 -14.71 -10.51 -34.50
CA VAL A 165 -15.15 -9.79 -35.69
C VAL A 165 -14.19 -10.01 -36.85
N PHE A 166 -12.88 -9.86 -36.62
CA PHE A 166 -11.86 -10.09 -37.64
C PHE A 166 -11.97 -11.50 -38.23
N TYR A 167 -12.02 -12.54 -37.38
CA TYR A 167 -12.18 -13.92 -37.83
C TYR A 167 -13.40 -14.10 -38.74
N ARG A 168 -14.56 -13.57 -38.31
CA ARG A 168 -15.82 -13.70 -39.05
C ARG A 168 -15.77 -12.99 -40.41
N GLU A 169 -15.33 -11.74 -40.43
CA GLU A 169 -15.30 -10.95 -41.67
C GLU A 169 -14.19 -11.47 -42.61
N PHE A 170 -13.01 -11.78 -42.10
CA PHE A 170 -11.87 -12.23 -42.91
C PHE A 170 -12.14 -13.57 -43.60
N THR A 171 -12.74 -14.54 -42.90
CA THR A 171 -13.12 -15.83 -43.51
C THR A 171 -14.20 -15.67 -44.56
N LYS A 172 -15.19 -14.81 -44.30
CA LYS A 172 -16.25 -14.48 -45.26
C LYS A 172 -15.71 -13.81 -46.53
N PHE A 173 -14.82 -12.81 -46.40
CA PHE A 173 -14.21 -12.12 -47.55
C PHE A 173 -13.40 -13.05 -48.45
N ASN A 174 -12.78 -14.08 -47.87
CA ASN A 174 -12.01 -15.08 -48.62
C ASN A 174 -12.83 -16.33 -49.00
N ALA A 175 -14.16 -16.31 -48.82
CA ALA A 175 -15.05 -17.45 -49.06
C ALA A 175 -14.59 -18.77 -48.42
N PHE A 176 -13.91 -18.69 -47.27
CA PHE A 176 -13.33 -19.84 -46.60
C PHE A 176 -14.36 -20.55 -45.73
N THR A 177 -14.57 -21.86 -45.96
CA THR A 177 -15.58 -22.68 -45.26
C THR A 177 -14.97 -23.75 -44.34
N GLY A 178 -13.64 -23.82 -44.24
CA GLY A 178 -12.93 -24.81 -43.44
C GLY A 178 -12.75 -24.42 -41.95
N LYS A 179 -12.02 -25.27 -41.22
CA LYS A 179 -11.54 -24.95 -39.87
C LYS A 179 -10.20 -24.21 -39.96
N THR A 180 -10.07 -23.12 -39.21
CA THR A 180 -8.82 -22.35 -39.10
C THR A 180 -8.49 -22.07 -37.64
N THR A 181 -7.20 -22.01 -37.31
CA THR A 181 -6.73 -21.67 -35.97
C THR A 181 -7.09 -20.24 -35.57
N LEU A 182 -7.42 -19.38 -36.54
CA LEU A 182 -7.80 -17.99 -36.29
C LEU A 182 -9.02 -17.89 -35.34
N ALA A 183 -9.95 -18.85 -35.43
CA ALA A 183 -11.15 -18.92 -34.60
C ALA A 183 -10.84 -19.01 -33.09
N PHE A 184 -9.71 -19.60 -32.72
CA PHE A 184 -9.33 -19.78 -31.32
C PHE A 184 -8.89 -18.48 -30.66
N THR A 185 -8.48 -17.46 -31.43
CA THR A 185 -7.93 -16.22 -30.87
C THR A 185 -8.95 -15.46 -30.04
N HIS A 186 -10.20 -15.39 -30.52
CA HIS A 186 -11.32 -14.79 -29.78
C HIS A 186 -11.52 -15.46 -28.41
N LEU A 187 -11.62 -16.79 -28.41
CA LEU A 187 -11.91 -17.57 -27.20
C LEU A 187 -10.77 -17.46 -26.17
N HIS A 188 -9.51 -17.47 -26.61
CA HIS A 188 -8.38 -17.33 -25.68
C HIS A 188 -8.34 -15.94 -25.04
N PHE A 189 -8.58 -14.86 -25.78
CA PHE A 189 -8.68 -13.54 -25.15
C PHE A 189 -9.88 -13.40 -24.22
N LEU A 190 -11.01 -14.04 -24.54
CA LEU A 190 -12.18 -14.01 -23.67
C LEU A 190 -11.95 -14.82 -22.38
N VAL A 191 -11.54 -16.08 -22.47
CA VAL A 191 -11.41 -16.96 -21.30
C VAL A 191 -10.13 -16.66 -20.53
N MET A 192 -8.99 -16.70 -21.22
CA MET A 192 -7.68 -16.57 -20.59
C MET A 192 -7.29 -15.10 -20.37
N GLY A 193 -7.84 -14.17 -21.14
CA GLY A 193 -7.67 -12.74 -20.91
C GLY A 193 -8.74 -12.12 -20.00
N THR A 194 -10.04 -12.24 -20.35
CA THR A 194 -11.11 -11.53 -19.64
C THR A 194 -11.53 -12.26 -18.37
N LEU A 195 -12.03 -13.50 -18.50
CA LEU A 195 -12.59 -14.25 -17.38
C LEU A 195 -11.55 -14.55 -16.30
N LEU A 196 -10.34 -14.98 -16.69
CA LEU A 196 -9.25 -15.22 -15.75
C LEU A 196 -8.96 -13.97 -14.91
N PHE A 197 -8.81 -12.79 -15.53
CA PHE A 197 -8.50 -11.57 -14.77
C PHE A 197 -9.65 -11.07 -13.89
N LEU A 198 -10.91 -11.31 -14.28
CA LEU A 198 -12.06 -11.05 -13.41
C LEU A 198 -12.05 -11.96 -12.17
N ILE A 199 -11.77 -13.24 -12.35
CA ILE A 199 -11.64 -14.20 -11.24
C ILE A 199 -10.48 -13.80 -10.33
N LEU A 200 -9.32 -13.44 -10.90
CA LEU A 200 -8.16 -12.98 -10.13
C LEU A 200 -8.46 -11.68 -9.37
N ALA A 201 -9.24 -10.76 -9.96
CA ALA A 201 -9.68 -9.55 -9.28
C ALA A 201 -10.58 -9.88 -8.08
N ALA A 202 -11.54 -10.79 -8.25
CA ALA A 202 -12.41 -11.25 -7.16
C ALA A 202 -11.61 -11.93 -6.02
N ILE A 203 -10.65 -12.79 -6.36
CA ILE A 203 -9.76 -13.42 -5.36
C ILE A 203 -8.94 -12.35 -4.61
N ALA A 204 -8.34 -11.40 -5.34
CA ALA A 204 -7.50 -10.36 -4.75
C ALA A 204 -8.24 -9.40 -3.81
N LEU A 205 -9.58 -9.31 -3.87
CA LEU A 205 -10.37 -8.57 -2.90
C LEU A 205 -10.31 -9.21 -1.50
N HIS A 206 -10.25 -10.53 -1.44
CA HIS A 206 -10.32 -11.28 -0.18
C HIS A 206 -8.97 -11.82 0.28
N THR A 207 -7.94 -11.73 -0.56
CA THR A 207 -6.63 -12.32 -0.29
C THR A 207 -5.47 -11.37 -0.59
N ASP A 208 -4.28 -11.72 -0.10
CA ASP A 208 -3.02 -11.00 -0.35
C ASP A 208 -2.39 -11.30 -1.73
N LEU A 209 -3.15 -11.88 -2.67
CA LEU A 209 -2.63 -12.39 -3.95
C LEU A 209 -1.82 -11.35 -4.72
N ALA A 210 -2.29 -10.10 -4.75
CA ALA A 210 -1.62 -9.00 -5.44
C ALA A 210 -0.26 -8.64 -4.84
N GLU A 211 -0.02 -8.93 -3.56
CA GLU A 211 1.23 -8.65 -2.85
C GLU A 211 2.28 -9.76 -3.08
N GLN A 212 1.85 -10.94 -3.52
CA GLN A 212 2.73 -12.09 -3.73
C GLN A 212 3.73 -11.87 -4.88
N ALA A 213 5.01 -12.07 -4.61
CA ALA A 213 6.08 -11.93 -5.61
C ALA A 213 5.87 -12.86 -6.83
N ARG A 214 5.36 -14.08 -6.60
CA ARG A 214 5.04 -15.03 -7.68
C ARG A 214 3.89 -14.53 -8.57
N PHE A 215 2.90 -13.84 -8.01
CA PHE A 215 1.84 -13.23 -8.79
C PHE A 215 2.37 -12.10 -9.67
N GLN A 216 3.30 -11.30 -9.15
CA GLN A 216 3.98 -10.26 -9.93
C GLN A 216 4.80 -10.83 -11.09
N GLN A 217 5.46 -11.97 -10.89
CA GLN A 217 6.14 -12.70 -11.96
C GLN A 217 5.14 -13.24 -12.99
N PHE A 218 4.06 -13.88 -12.54
CA PHE A 218 2.97 -14.33 -13.40
C PHE A 218 2.50 -13.20 -14.31
N ARG A 219 2.14 -12.02 -13.77
CA ARG A 219 1.64 -10.89 -14.59
C ARG A 219 2.61 -10.49 -15.70
N LYS A 220 3.91 -10.48 -15.42
CA LYS A 220 4.95 -10.11 -16.42
C LYS A 220 5.06 -11.17 -17.51
N VAL A 221 5.17 -12.44 -17.13
CA VAL A 221 5.29 -13.54 -18.10
C VAL A 221 4.01 -13.65 -18.93
N TYR A 222 2.85 -13.56 -18.29
CA TYR A 222 1.54 -13.67 -18.92
C TYR A 222 1.25 -12.56 -19.93
N ALA A 223 1.70 -11.33 -19.63
CA ALA A 223 1.57 -10.18 -20.54
C ALA A 223 2.31 -10.38 -21.87
N VAL A 224 3.32 -11.26 -21.91
CA VAL A 224 4.02 -11.64 -23.15
C VAL A 224 3.44 -12.93 -23.73
N ALA A 225 3.15 -13.92 -22.88
CA ALA A 225 2.70 -15.24 -23.28
C ALA A 225 1.39 -15.21 -24.08
N LEU A 226 0.37 -14.51 -23.58
CA LEU A 226 -0.96 -14.50 -24.21
C LEU A 226 -0.94 -13.77 -25.57
N PRO A 227 -0.37 -12.56 -25.71
CA PRO A 227 -0.23 -11.93 -27.03
C PRO A 227 0.62 -12.74 -27.99
N PHE A 228 1.73 -13.35 -27.53
CA PHE A 228 2.57 -14.17 -28.40
C PHE A 228 1.81 -15.38 -28.96
N MET A 229 1.04 -16.07 -28.12
CA MET A 229 0.16 -17.16 -28.55
C MET A 229 -0.90 -16.66 -29.56
N ALA A 230 -1.53 -15.51 -29.30
CA ALA A 230 -2.49 -14.92 -30.22
C ALA A 230 -1.86 -14.61 -31.59
N VAL A 231 -0.66 -14.02 -31.61
CA VAL A 231 0.10 -13.77 -32.86
C VAL A 231 0.31 -15.08 -33.62
N MET A 232 0.68 -16.17 -32.94
CA MET A 232 0.84 -17.47 -33.61
C MET A 232 -0.47 -18.04 -34.17
N PHE A 233 -1.61 -17.82 -33.50
CA PHE A 233 -2.91 -18.15 -34.07
C PHE A 233 -3.23 -17.33 -35.32
N PHE A 234 -2.88 -16.04 -35.34
CA PHE A 234 -3.03 -15.18 -36.52
C PHE A 234 -2.12 -15.65 -37.67
N VAL A 235 -0.83 -15.86 -37.42
CA VAL A 235 0.13 -16.31 -38.44
C VAL A 235 -0.36 -17.61 -39.08
N ARG A 236 -0.67 -18.62 -38.26
CA ARG A 236 -1.16 -19.90 -38.77
C ARG A 236 -2.53 -19.77 -39.43
N GLY A 237 -3.43 -19.02 -38.82
CA GLY A 237 -4.82 -18.94 -39.22
C GLY A 237 -5.03 -18.15 -40.52
N ILE A 238 -4.27 -17.07 -40.73
CA ILE A 238 -4.29 -16.30 -41.97
C ILE A 238 -3.77 -17.16 -43.14
N LEU A 239 -2.63 -17.84 -42.96
CA LEU A 239 -2.08 -18.72 -44.00
C LEU A 239 -3.05 -19.86 -44.39
N GLN A 240 -3.79 -20.39 -43.40
CA GLN A 240 -4.84 -21.39 -43.66
C GLN A 240 -6.01 -20.82 -44.45
N VAL A 241 -6.49 -19.62 -44.11
CA VAL A 241 -7.63 -18.98 -44.82
C VAL A 241 -7.23 -18.59 -46.25
N LEU A 242 -6.01 -18.08 -46.44
CA LEU A 242 -5.47 -17.73 -47.76
C LEU A 242 -5.03 -18.95 -48.58
N GLN A 243 -5.12 -20.16 -48.03
CA GLN A 243 -4.68 -21.41 -48.68
C GLN A 243 -3.24 -21.32 -49.22
N THR A 244 -2.36 -20.63 -48.49
CA THR A 244 -0.98 -20.41 -48.93
C THR A 244 -0.20 -21.73 -48.88
N PRO A 245 0.42 -22.18 -49.99
CA PRO A 245 1.22 -23.40 -49.98
C PRO A 245 2.47 -23.19 -49.11
N LEU A 246 2.65 -24.04 -48.10
CA LEU A 246 3.82 -24.02 -47.22
C LEU A 246 4.68 -25.25 -47.48
N SER A 247 6.00 -25.07 -47.56
CA SER A 247 6.93 -26.18 -47.55
C SER A 247 6.86 -26.93 -46.21
N THR A 248 7.23 -28.21 -46.20
CA THR A 248 7.27 -29.03 -44.97
C THR A 248 8.11 -28.37 -43.88
N GLY A 249 9.24 -27.76 -44.24
CA GLY A 249 10.11 -27.03 -43.32
C GLY A 249 9.45 -25.78 -42.72
N ALA A 250 8.81 -24.95 -43.54
CA ALA A 250 8.11 -23.76 -43.06
C ALA A 250 6.92 -24.12 -42.15
N ASN A 251 6.18 -25.16 -42.52
CA ASN A 251 5.07 -25.70 -41.73
C ASN A 251 5.55 -26.19 -40.34
N ALA A 252 6.65 -26.94 -40.30
CA ALA A 252 7.26 -27.42 -39.07
C ALA A 252 7.79 -26.27 -38.20
N ALA A 253 8.43 -25.26 -38.80
CA ALA A 253 8.94 -24.10 -38.08
C ALA A 253 7.82 -23.30 -37.40
N ILE A 254 6.72 -23.01 -38.10
CA ILE A 254 5.56 -22.31 -37.52
C ILE A 254 4.98 -23.11 -36.34
N SER A 255 4.86 -24.43 -36.50
CA SER A 255 4.39 -25.31 -35.41
C SER A 255 5.34 -25.31 -34.22
N GLY A 256 6.65 -25.32 -34.46
CA GLY A 256 7.68 -25.26 -33.40
C GLY A 256 7.60 -23.96 -32.61
N ILE A 257 7.49 -22.81 -33.29
CA ILE A 257 7.36 -21.50 -32.64
C ILE A 257 6.04 -21.41 -31.86
N ALA A 258 4.94 -21.96 -32.40
CA ALA A 258 3.68 -22.05 -31.67
C ALA A 258 3.82 -22.89 -30.39
N GLY A 259 4.61 -23.96 -30.42
CA GLY A 259 4.97 -24.76 -29.24
C GLY A 259 5.64 -23.93 -28.13
N ILE A 260 6.54 -23.00 -28.48
CA ILE A 260 7.18 -22.09 -27.51
C ILE A 260 6.14 -21.24 -26.79
N SER A 261 5.09 -20.78 -27.50
CA SER A 261 4.02 -20.00 -26.88
C SER A 261 3.24 -20.81 -25.82
N HIS A 262 3.03 -22.11 -26.05
CA HIS A 262 2.41 -23.00 -25.06
C HIS A 262 3.30 -23.27 -23.86
N ILE A 263 4.61 -23.43 -24.05
CA ILE A 263 5.58 -23.57 -22.95
C ILE A 263 5.56 -22.31 -22.08
N LEU A 264 5.59 -21.13 -22.71
CA LEU A 264 5.55 -19.85 -22.00
C LEU A 264 4.22 -19.66 -21.24
N MET A 265 3.09 -20.05 -21.84
CA MET A 265 1.79 -20.04 -21.18
C MET A 265 1.76 -20.98 -19.97
N THR A 266 2.32 -22.18 -20.11
CA THR A 266 2.42 -23.17 -19.03
C THR A 266 3.24 -22.61 -17.87
N ALA A 267 4.40 -22.01 -18.16
CA ALA A 267 5.23 -21.37 -17.14
C ALA A 267 4.48 -20.26 -16.40
N ALA A 268 3.70 -19.44 -17.11
CA ALA A 268 2.87 -18.41 -16.50
C ALA A 268 1.80 -19.02 -15.57
N LEU A 269 1.05 -20.03 -16.03
CA LEU A 269 0.04 -20.69 -15.22
C LEU A 269 0.64 -21.36 -13.97
N VAL A 270 1.80 -22.01 -14.08
CA VAL A 270 2.52 -22.57 -12.93
C VAL A 270 2.85 -21.48 -11.90
N LEU A 271 3.36 -20.33 -12.35
CA LEU A 271 3.62 -19.19 -11.46
C LEU A 271 2.35 -18.70 -10.75
N LEU A 272 1.22 -18.67 -11.47
CA LEU A 272 -0.08 -18.32 -10.88
C LEU A 272 -0.48 -19.31 -9.78
N PHE A 273 -0.42 -20.62 -10.05
CA PHE A 273 -0.75 -21.64 -9.04
C PHE A 273 0.18 -21.58 -7.83
N LEU A 274 1.48 -21.34 -8.04
CA LEU A 274 2.42 -21.14 -6.94
C LEU A 274 2.10 -19.90 -6.11
N ALA A 275 1.59 -18.84 -6.74
CA ALA A 275 1.13 -17.65 -6.03
C ALA A 275 -0.13 -17.95 -5.22
N LEU A 276 -1.13 -18.61 -5.82
CA LEU A 276 -2.37 -19.00 -5.15
C LEU A 276 -2.12 -19.92 -3.97
N ARG A 277 -1.18 -20.87 -4.08
CA ARG A 277 -0.83 -21.80 -2.98
C ARG A 277 -0.23 -21.09 -1.75
N ARG A 278 0.43 -19.94 -1.96
CA ARG A 278 1.04 -19.15 -0.88
C ARG A 278 0.13 -18.04 -0.37
N CYS A 279 -1.00 -17.85 -1.01
CA CYS A 279 -1.90 -16.75 -0.76
C CYS A 279 -2.63 -16.94 0.57
N THR A 280 -2.73 -15.87 1.36
CA THR A 280 -3.45 -15.88 2.64
C THR A 280 -4.67 -14.96 2.59
N PRO A 281 -5.76 -15.29 3.31
CA PRO A 281 -6.89 -14.38 3.45
C PRO A 281 -6.44 -13.07 4.10
N LYS A 282 -6.88 -11.94 3.57
CA LYS A 282 -6.70 -10.65 4.24
C LYS A 282 -7.49 -10.69 5.54
N LYS A 283 -6.85 -10.39 6.67
CA LYS A 283 -7.57 -10.21 7.94
C LYS A 283 -8.55 -9.05 7.77
N ALA A 284 -9.83 -9.33 8.01
CA ALA A 284 -10.91 -8.35 8.00
C ALA A 284 -10.70 -7.27 9.08
#